data_AF-A0A026WIA0-F1
#
_entry.id   AF-A0A026WIA0-F1
#
_cell.length_a   1.000
_cell.length_b   1.000
_cell.length_c   1.000
_cell.angle_alpha   90.00
_cell.angle_beta   90.00
_cell.angle_gamma   90.00
#
_symmetry.space_group_name_H-M   'P 1'
#
loop_
_entity.id
_entity.type
_entity.pdbx_description
1 polymer ?
#
loop_
_entity_poly.entity_id
_entity_poly.type
_entity_poly.pdbx_seq_one_letter_code
_entity_poly.pdbx_strand_id
1 'polypeptide(L)'
;MEVNNVHYRHILLYYFKKSKRAAKAHKKICRVYGDDALTERVCQKWFAKFRSGDFDVNDAPRSGRPIEIDSSNVKAIIDKNPSQSVREIATALNISHTLLSYVACTK
;
A
#
# COMPACT_ATOMS: atom_id res chain seq x y z
N MET A 1 16.53 6.36 7.05
CA MET A 1 17.08 5.54 5.95
C MET A 1 15.94 4.74 5.34
N GLU A 2 15.42 5.17 4.20
CA GLU A 2 14.48 4.37 3.42
C GLU A 2 15.25 3.25 2.73
N VAL A 3 15.52 2.19 3.47
CA VAL A 3 16.04 0.99 2.85
C VAL A 3 14.88 0.39 2.08
N ASN A 4 14.98 0.42 0.75
CA ASN A 4 13.97 -0.02 -0.21
C ASN A 4 13.39 -1.39 0.19
N ASN A 5 12.28 -1.42 0.92
CA ASN A 5 11.64 -2.66 1.38
C ASN A 5 11.35 -3.61 0.21
N VAL A 6 11.06 -3.03 -0.96
CA VAL A 6 10.88 -3.74 -2.23
C VAL A 6 12.14 -4.51 -2.66
N HIS A 7 13.35 -3.96 -2.44
CA HIS A 7 14.62 -4.63 -2.74
C HIS A 7 14.76 -5.94 -1.97
N TYR A 8 14.52 -5.92 -0.66
CA TYR A 8 14.57 -7.12 0.16
C TYR A 8 13.51 -8.14 -0.21
N ARG A 9 12.30 -7.70 -0.58
CA ARG A 9 11.22 -8.59 -1.04
C ARG A 9 11.60 -9.33 -2.32
N HIS A 10 12.25 -8.65 -3.27
CA HIS A 10 12.79 -9.31 -4.48
C HIS A 10 13.87 -10.35 -4.13
N ILE A 11 14.77 -10.04 -3.20
CA ILE A 11 15.79 -10.99 -2.76
C ILE A 11 15.14 -12.21 -2.07
N LEU A 12 14.10 -12.00 -1.26
CA LEU A 12 13.34 -13.09 -0.64
C LEU A 12 12.65 -13.96 -1.70
N LEU A 13 12.06 -13.35 -2.73
CA LEU A 13 11.45 -14.07 -3.86
C LEU A 13 12.48 -14.93 -4.60
N TYR A 14 13.68 -14.40 -4.84
CA TYR A 14 14.79 -15.16 -5.42
C TYR A 14 15.15 -16.39 -4.57
N TYR A 15 15.28 -16.22 -3.24
CA TYR A 15 15.57 -17.34 -2.34
C TYR A 15 14.44 -18.36 -2.26
N PHE A 16 13.18 -17.90 -2.35
CA PHE A 16 12.01 -18.76 -2.42
C PHE A 16 12.04 -19.63 -3.68
N LYS A 17 12.29 -19.05 -4.86
CA LYS A 17 12.43 -19.78 -6.12
C LYS A 17 13.61 -20.76 -6.13
N LYS A 18 14.66 -20.50 -5.35
CA LYS A 18 15.77 -21.43 -5.09
C LYS A 18 15.45 -22.54 -4.07
N SER A 19 14.19 -22.69 -3.67
CA SER A 19 13.72 -23.69 -2.69
C SER A 19 14.49 -23.63 -1.35
N LYS A 20 14.93 -22.44 -0.94
CA LYS A 20 15.58 -22.24 0.36
C LYS A 20 14.52 -22.00 1.44
N ARG A 21 14.88 -22.25 2.70
CA ARG A 21 14.03 -21.92 3.86
C ARG A 21 14.14 -20.42 4.19
N ALA A 22 13.06 -19.82 4.70
CA ALA A 22 13.02 -18.41 5.12
C ALA A 22 14.17 -18.05 6.08
N ALA A 23 14.42 -18.88 7.11
CA ALA A 23 15.51 -18.67 8.06
C ALA A 23 16.91 -18.66 7.40
N LYS A 24 17.12 -19.46 6.34
CA LYS A 24 18.38 -19.45 5.59
C LYS A 24 18.50 -18.19 4.72
N ALA A 25 17.39 -17.72 4.14
CA ALA A 25 17.37 -16.47 3.39
C ALA A 25 17.68 -15.28 4.31
N HIS A 26 17.02 -15.20 5.47
CA HIS A 26 17.28 -14.20 6.52
C HIS A 26 18.76 -14.11 6.87
N LYS A 27 19.38 -15.23 7.30
CA LYS A 27 20.82 -15.26 7.66
C LYS A 27 21.74 -14.77 6.53
N LYS A 28 21.41 -15.08 5.27
CA LYS A 28 22.19 -14.62 4.12
C LYS A 28 22.03 -13.14 3.84
N ILE A 29 20.81 -12.61 4.03
CA ILE A 29 20.53 -11.18 3.85
C ILE A 29 21.22 -10.39 4.96
N CYS A 30 21.06 -10.77 6.23
CA CYS A 30 21.71 -10.10 7.36
C CYS A 30 23.23 -10.10 7.25
N ARG A 31 23.83 -11.18 6.74
CA ARG A 31 25.28 -11.25 6.49
C ARG A 31 25.79 -10.22 5.47
N VAL A 32 24.95 -9.80 4.52
CA VAL A 32 25.33 -8.85 3.45
C VAL A 32 24.95 -7.42 3.80
N TYR A 33 23.77 -7.22 4.39
CA TYR A 33 23.18 -5.90 4.60
C TYR A 33 23.18 -5.44 6.07
N GLY A 34 23.65 -6.27 7.00
CA GLY A 34 23.61 -6.03 8.44
C GLY A 34 22.40 -6.66 9.13
N ASP A 35 22.51 -6.84 10.45
CA ASP A 35 21.48 -7.52 11.25
C ASP A 35 20.13 -6.78 11.26
N ASP A 36 20.14 -5.46 11.05
CA ASP A 36 18.95 -4.60 10.99
C ASP A 36 18.23 -4.62 9.63
N ALA A 37 18.74 -5.36 8.65
CA ALA A 37 18.19 -5.37 7.29
C ALA A 37 16.76 -5.93 7.21
N LEU A 38 16.51 -7.06 7.88
CA LEU A 38 15.21 -7.72 7.92
C LEU A 38 15.09 -8.55 9.19
N THR A 39 13.89 -8.55 9.79
CA THR A 39 13.59 -9.50 10.86
C THR A 39 13.18 -10.86 10.29
N GLU A 40 13.45 -11.93 11.05
CA GLU A 40 13.04 -13.28 10.65
C GLU A 40 11.52 -13.38 10.43
N ARG A 41 10.72 -12.70 11.26
CA ARG A 41 9.25 -12.66 11.15
C ARG A 41 8.79 -12.10 9.81
N VAL A 42 9.44 -11.06 9.30
CA VAL A 42 9.12 -10.49 7.98
C VAL A 42 9.46 -11.49 6.88
N CYS A 43 10.61 -12.16 6.96
CA CYS A 43 10.98 -13.21 6.01
C CYS A 43 9.94 -14.34 5.96
N GLN A 44 9.49 -14.81 7.13
CA GLN A 44 8.47 -15.86 7.22
C GLN A 44 7.13 -15.43 6.61
N LYS A 45 6.70 -14.18 6.85
CA LYS A 45 5.46 -13.62 6.28
C LYS A 45 5.51 -13.59 4.75
N TRP A 46 6.61 -13.13 4.17
CA TRP A 46 6.80 -13.12 2.72
C TRP A 46 6.84 -14.53 2.13
N PHE A 47 7.51 -15.47 2.80
CA PHE A 47 7.51 -16.87 2.36
C PHE A 47 6.12 -17.53 2.48
N ALA A 48 5.27 -17.11 3.41
CA ALA A 48 3.87 -17.55 3.45
C ALA A 48 3.09 -17.00 2.24
N LYS A 49 3.26 -15.70 1.92
CA LYS A 49 2.66 -15.05 0.74
C LYS A 49 3.07 -15.75 -0.57
N PHE A 50 4.36 -16.04 -0.74
CA PHE A 50 4.83 -16.76 -1.93
C PHE A 50 4.33 -18.20 -2.03
N ARG A 51 4.09 -18.86 -0.89
CA ARG A 51 3.46 -20.19 -0.85
C ARG A 51 1.99 -20.17 -1.25
N SER A 52 1.28 -19.07 -1.02
CA SER A 52 -0.10 -18.89 -1.52
C SER A 52 -0.16 -18.49 -2.99
N GLY A 53 0.97 -18.43 -3.69
CA GLY A 53 1.04 -18.09 -5.12
C GLY A 53 1.02 -16.59 -5.42
N ASP A 54 1.02 -15.73 -4.40
CA ASP A 54 1.08 -14.29 -4.56
C ASP A 54 2.54 -13.83 -4.57
N PHE A 55 3.01 -13.40 -5.75
CA PHE A 55 4.38 -12.94 -5.97
C PHE A 55 4.50 -11.42 -6.08
N ASP A 56 3.43 -10.67 -5.82
CA ASP A 56 3.51 -9.20 -5.82
C ASP A 56 4.37 -8.73 -4.65
N VAL A 57 5.43 -7.98 -4.96
CA VAL A 57 6.39 -7.43 -4.00
C VAL A 57 6.02 -6.02 -3.55
N ASN A 58 5.02 -5.41 -4.19
CA ASN A 58 4.52 -4.10 -3.81
C ASN A 58 3.66 -4.20 -2.55
N ASP A 59 3.51 -3.07 -1.87
CA ASP A 59 2.55 -2.97 -0.79
C ASP A 59 1.14 -2.85 -1.38
N ALA A 60 0.21 -3.64 -0.84
CA ALA A 60 -1.20 -3.48 -1.17
C ALA A 60 -1.66 -2.07 -0.77
N PRO A 61 -2.69 -1.52 -1.44
CA PRO A 61 -3.30 -0.26 -1.04
C PRO A 61 -3.61 -0.27 0.45
N ARG A 62 -3.07 0.70 1.20
CA ARG A 62 -3.34 0.81 2.63
C ARG A 62 -4.81 1.16 2.83
N SER A 63 -5.57 0.28 3.47
CA SER A 63 -6.90 0.63 3.95
C SER A 63 -6.78 1.73 5.00
N GLY A 64 -7.58 2.79 4.88
CA GLY A 64 -7.69 3.86 5.88
C GLY A 64 -7.48 5.29 5.35
N ARG A 65 -6.83 5.49 4.20
CA ARG A 65 -6.77 6.81 3.54
C ARG A 65 -7.57 6.79 2.24
N PRO A 66 -8.49 7.73 2.01
CA PRO A 66 -9.17 7.86 0.73
C PRO A 66 -8.16 7.94 -0.41
N ILE A 67 -8.45 7.21 -1.49
CA ILE A 67 -7.81 7.37 -2.80
C ILE A 67 -7.80 8.87 -3.12
N GLU A 68 -6.72 9.39 -3.72
CA GLU A 68 -6.65 10.78 -4.16
C GLU A 68 -7.88 11.11 -5.02
N ILE A 69 -8.87 11.71 -4.38
CA ILE A 69 -10.00 12.29 -5.07
C ILE A 69 -9.47 13.60 -5.62
N ASP A 70 -9.67 13.79 -6.91
CA ASP A 70 -9.29 15.03 -7.57
C ASP A 70 -10.13 16.18 -6.99
N SER A 71 -9.57 16.83 -5.99
CA SER A 71 -10.19 17.92 -5.24
C SER A 71 -10.52 19.12 -6.13
N SER A 72 -9.93 19.21 -7.33
CA SER A 72 -10.26 20.23 -8.31
C SER A 72 -11.69 20.08 -8.85
N ASN A 73 -12.12 18.84 -9.14
CA ASN A 73 -13.47 18.55 -9.60
C ASN A 73 -14.52 18.81 -8.52
N VAL A 74 -14.20 18.47 -7.27
CA VAL A 74 -15.07 18.74 -6.11
C VAL A 74 -15.25 20.26 -5.93
N LYS A 75 -14.17 21.03 -6.00
CA LYS A 75 -14.23 22.51 -5.87
C LYS A 75 -15.01 23.14 -7.02
N ALA A 76 -14.79 22.71 -8.26
CA ALA A 76 -15.50 23.25 -9.43
C ALA A 76 -17.03 23.07 -9.35
N ILE A 77 -17.49 21.99 -8.71
CA ILE A 77 -18.92 21.75 -8.49
C ILE A 77 -19.47 22.66 -7.39
N ILE A 78 -18.75 22.81 -6.27
CA ILE A 78 -19.12 23.71 -5.17
C ILE A 78 -19.15 25.18 -5.64
N ASP A 79 -18.17 25.60 -6.45
CA ASP A 79 -18.08 26.96 -6.97
C ASP A 79 -19.22 27.28 -7.96
N LYS A 80 -19.67 26.28 -8.74
CA LYS A 80 -20.82 26.42 -9.64
C LYS A 80 -22.14 26.53 -8.89
N ASN A 81 -22.30 25.77 -7.81
CA ASN A 81 -23.50 25.84 -7.00
C ASN A 81 -23.21 25.56 -5.51
N PRO A 82 -23.01 26.62 -4.71
CA PRO A 82 -22.67 26.50 -3.29
C PRO A 82 -23.76 25.84 -2.43
N SER A 83 -25.00 25.76 -2.92
CA SER A 83 -26.13 25.16 -2.19
C SER A 83 -26.29 23.67 -2.44
N GLN A 84 -25.44 23.04 -3.27
CA GLN A 84 -25.48 21.60 -3.49
C GLN A 84 -25.11 20.83 -2.22
N SER A 85 -25.89 19.79 -1.95
CA SER A 85 -25.61 18.88 -0.85
C SER A 85 -24.43 17.96 -1.18
N VAL A 86 -23.71 17.53 -0.14
CA VAL A 86 -22.63 16.54 -0.26
C VAL A 86 -23.13 15.25 -0.95
N ARG A 87 -24.40 14.87 -0.77
CA ARG A 87 -24.98 13.71 -1.46
C ARG A 87 -25.07 13.91 -2.97
N GLU A 88 -25.50 15.07 -3.43
CA GLU A 88 -25.63 15.39 -4.85
C GLU A 88 -24.25 15.45 -5.54
N ILE A 89 -23.26 16.04 -4.87
CA ILE A 89 -21.88 16.09 -5.37
C ILE A 89 -21.28 14.68 -5.47
N ALA A 90 -21.53 13.82 -4.48
CA ALA A 90 -21.07 12.43 -4.49
C ALA A 90 -21.70 11.64 -5.64
N THR A 91 -23.00 11.84 -5.90
CA THR A 91 -23.68 11.22 -7.05
C THR A 91 -23.16 11.74 -8.38
N ALA A 92 -22.86 13.03 -8.50
CA ALA A 92 -22.34 13.63 -9.73
C ALA A 92 -20.94 13.13 -10.09
N LEU A 93 -20.11 12.86 -9.07
CA LEU A 93 -18.75 12.35 -9.25
C LEU A 93 -18.68 10.81 -9.27
N ASN A 94 -19.80 10.12 -9.04
CA ASN A 94 -19.85 8.66 -8.86
C ASN A 94 -18.89 8.17 -7.76
N ILE A 95 -18.75 8.95 -6.68
CA ILE A 95 -17.89 8.66 -5.53
C ILE A 95 -18.78 8.33 -4.33
N SER A 96 -18.31 7.49 -3.41
CA SER A 96 -19.07 7.23 -2.19
C SER A 96 -19.21 8.48 -1.32
N HIS A 97 -20.39 8.69 -0.74
CA HIS A 97 -20.66 9.79 0.19
C HIS A 97 -19.67 9.85 1.35
N THR A 98 -19.22 8.68 1.82
CA THR A 98 -18.20 8.55 2.86
C THR A 98 -16.88 9.17 2.40
N LEU A 99 -16.42 8.86 1.18
CA LEU A 99 -15.18 9.39 0.64
C LEU A 99 -15.24 10.91 0.40
N LEU A 100 -16.38 11.44 -0.06
CA LEU A 100 -16.54 12.88 -0.25
C LEU A 100 -16.61 13.66 1.08
N SER A 101 -17.26 13.10 2.10
CA SER A 101 -17.31 13.70 3.45
C SER A 101 -15.90 13.90 4.03
N TYR A 102 -14.99 12.93 3.83
CA TYR A 102 -13.59 13.06 4.23
C TYR A 102 -12.84 14.20 3.49
N VAL A 103 -13.16 14.44 2.22
CA VAL A 103 -12.56 15.52 1.41
C VAL A 103 -13.11 16.90 1.80
N ALA A 104 -14.41 17.00 2.13
CA ALA A 104 -15.02 18.25 2.57
C ALA A 104 -14.57 18.66 3.99
N CYS A 105 -14.33 17.69 4.88
CA CYS A 105 -13.87 17.93 6.25
C CYS A 105 -12.36 18.21 6.39
N THR A 106 -11.56 18.10 5.33
CA THR A 106 -10.11 18.40 5.36
C THR A 106 -9.80 19.89 5.17
N LYS A 107 -10.59 20.77 5.80
CA LYS A 107 -10.27 22.20 5.97
C LYS A 107 -9.74 22.47 7.37
#